data_AF-A0A4Y7U3F7-F1
#
_entry.id   AF-A0A4Y7U3F7-F1
#
_cell.length_a   1.000
_cell.length_b   1.000
_cell.length_c   1.000
_cell.angle_alpha   90.00
_cell.angle_beta   90.00
_cell.angle_gamma   90.00
#
_symmetry.space_group_name_H-M   'P 1'
#
loop_
_entity.id
_entity.type
_entity.pdbx_description
1 polymer ?
#
loop_
_entity_poly.entity_id
_entity_poly.type
_entity_poly.pdbx_seq_one_letter_code
_entity_poly.pdbx_strand_id
1 'polypeptide(L)'
;TLKEVEEYIKKNNHLPEIPSAKEIEKNGLMLAEMNMSLLKKIEELTLYSIEQNKKIEAQTKEIESLKNLVLRVTKIENELARK
;
A
#
# COMPACT_ATOMS: atom_id res chain seq x y z
N THR A 1 -1.21 13.45 2.44
CA THR A 1 -1.03 12.09 3.01
C THR A 1 -2.03 11.11 2.40
N LEU A 2 -1.83 9.78 2.50
CA LEU A 2 -2.83 8.80 2.01
C LEU A 2 -4.21 9.00 2.63
N LYS A 3 -4.25 9.43 3.90
CA LYS A 3 -5.49 9.76 4.61
C LYS A 3 -6.24 10.94 4.00
N GLU A 4 -5.53 12.02 3.68
CA GLU A 4 -6.13 13.18 3.00
C GLU A 4 -6.67 12.82 1.61
N VAL A 5 -5.95 11.97 0.87
CA VAL A 5 -6.40 11.46 -0.44
C VAL A 5 -7.66 10.61 -0.28
N GLU A 6 -7.72 9.73 0.71
CA GLU A 6 -8.91 8.93 1.01
C GLU A 6 -10.11 9.80 1.39
N GLU A 7 -9.92 10.79 2.27
CA GLU A 7 -10.98 11.74 2.66
C GLU A 7 -11.49 12.53 1.45
N TYR A 8 -10.59 12.96 0.56
CA TYR A 8 -10.97 13.63 -0.68
C TYR A 8 -11.80 12.73 -1.59
N ILE A 9 -11.37 11.48 -1.81
CA ILE A 9 -12.10 10.52 -2.66
C ILE A 9 -13.49 10.25 -2.08
N LYS A 10 -13.61 10.07 -0.76
CA LYS A 10 -14.93 9.86 -0.12
C LYS A 10 -15.87 11.05 -0.30
N LYS A 11 -15.33 12.26 -0.28
CA LYS A 11 -16.13 13.49 -0.43
C LYS A 11 -16.49 13.78 -1.89
N ASN A 12 -15.56 13.56 -2.82
CA ASN A 12 -15.67 14.05 -4.19
C ASN A 12 -15.87 12.93 -5.23
N ASN A 13 -15.70 11.66 -4.86
CA ASN A 13 -15.79 10.47 -5.73
C ASN A 13 -14.78 10.41 -6.89
N HIS A 14 -13.77 11.28 -6.88
CA HIS A 14 -12.65 11.26 -7.82
C HIS A 14 -11.36 11.67 -7.10
N LEU A 15 -10.22 11.46 -7.75
CA LEU A 15 -8.93 11.93 -7.26
C LEU A 15 -8.81 13.45 -7.46
N PRO A 16 -8.04 14.17 -6.62
CA PRO A 16 -7.84 15.62 -6.74
C PRO A 16 -7.34 16.08 -8.11
N GLU A 17 -6.55 15.26 -8.80
CA GLU A 17 -5.96 15.57 -10.11
C GLU A 17 -6.87 15.18 -11.29
N ILE A 18 -8.01 14.54 -11.03
CA ILE A 18 -8.95 14.10 -12.07
C ILE A 18 -10.19 15.00 -12.00
N PRO A 19 -10.62 15.62 -13.11
CA PRO A 19 -11.84 16.42 -13.11
C PRO A 19 -13.07 15.56 -12.80
N SER A 20 -14.05 16.17 -12.15
CA SER A 20 -15.34 15.52 -11.89
C SER A 20 -16.08 15.25 -13.20
N ALA A 21 -17.01 14.28 -13.17
CA ALA A 21 -17.87 14.00 -14.32
C ALA A 21 -18.62 15.25 -14.83
N LYS A 22 -19.04 16.14 -13.92
CA LYS A 22 -19.72 17.41 -14.26
C LYS A 22 -18.78 18.38 -14.98
N GLU A 23 -17.52 18.45 -14.58
CA GLU A 23 -16.52 19.29 -15.26
C GLU A 23 -16.18 18.76 -16.64
N ILE A 24 -16.11 17.44 -16.79
CA ILE A 24 -15.91 16.77 -18.08
C ILE A 24 -17.10 17.04 -19.02
N GLU A 25 -18.33 16.97 -18.51
CA GLU A 25 -19.54 17.28 -19.30
C GLU A 25 -19.56 18.74 -19.78
N LYS A 26 -19.14 19.67 -18.92
CA LYS A 26 -19.13 21.11 -19.22
C LYS A 26 -18.00 21.54 -20.16
N ASN A 27 -16.79 21.04 -19.93
CA ASN A 27 -15.57 21.54 -20.57
C ASN A 27 -15.04 20.60 -21.66
N GLY A 28 -15.64 19.43 -21.82
CA GLY A 28 -15.15 18.35 -22.68
C GLY A 28 -14.05 17.53 -22.02
N LEU A 29 -13.83 16.31 -22.55
CA LEU A 29 -12.76 15.42 -22.09
C LEU A 29 -11.52 15.60 -22.97
N MET A 30 -10.42 16.09 -22.40
CA MET A 30 -9.12 16.03 -23.06
C MET A 30 -8.49 14.66 -22.86
N LEU A 31 -8.79 13.72 -23.76
CA LEU A 31 -8.37 12.31 -23.66
C LEU A 31 -6.85 12.14 -23.48
N ALA A 32 -6.05 12.98 -24.16
CA ALA A 32 -4.59 12.94 -24.02
C ALA A 32 -4.13 13.33 -22.60
N GLU A 33 -4.73 14.35 -21.99
CA GLU A 33 -4.42 14.78 -20.63
C GLU A 33 -4.86 13.76 -19.58
N MET A 34 -6.02 13.13 -19.80
CA MET A 34 -6.52 12.04 -18.95
C MET A 34 -5.57 10.84 -19.00
N ASN A 35 -5.14 10.42 -20.19
CA ASN A 35 -4.19 9.32 -20.35
C ASN A 35 -2.83 9.62 -19.72
N MET A 36 -2.34 10.85 -19.83
CA MET A 36 -1.08 11.26 -19.18
C MET A 36 -1.21 11.26 -17.66
N SER A 37 -2.35 11.70 -17.13
CA SER A 37 -2.66 11.64 -15.69
C SER A 37 -2.74 10.20 -15.18
N LEU A 38 -3.36 9.30 -15.95
CA LEU A 38 -3.41 7.87 -15.64
C LEU A 38 -2.01 7.23 -15.63
N LEU A 39 -1.17 7.52 -16.63
CA LEU A 39 0.20 7.01 -16.70
C LEU A 39 1.01 7.42 -15.46
N LYS A 40 0.98 8.70 -15.10
CA LYS A 40 1.65 9.22 -13.89
C LYS A 40 1.17 8.50 -12.62
N LYS A 41 -0.12 8.18 -12.50
CA LYS A 41 -0.65 7.45 -11.34
C LYS A 41 -0.29 5.97 -11.34
N ILE A 42 -0.19 5.33 -12.51
CA ILE A 42 0.31 3.96 -12.61
C ILE A 42 1.78 3.89 -12.16
N GLU A 43 2.61 4.86 -12.55
CA GLU A 43 4.00 4.94 -12.09
C GLU A 43 4.08 5.14 -10.58
N GLU A 44 3.30 6.08 -10.04
CA GLU A 44 3.23 6.34 -8.59
C GLU A 44 2.78 5.10 -7.80
N LEU A 45 1.72 4.41 -8.26
CA LEU A 45 1.24 3.17 -7.66
C LEU A 45 2.25 2.02 -7.77
N THR A 46 3.00 1.96 -8.87
CA THR A 46 4.07 0.97 -9.04
C THR A 46 5.20 1.21 -8.03
N LEU A 47 5.59 2.47 -7.83
CA LEU A 47 6.58 2.83 -6.81
C LEU A 47 6.10 2.46 -5.39
N TYR A 48 4.86 2.79 -5.04
CA TYR A 48 4.29 2.38 -3.75
C TYR A 48 4.23 0.86 -3.60
N SER A 49 3.90 0.12 -4.66
CA SER A 49 3.88 -1.35 -4.65
C SER A 49 5.27 -1.93 -4.38
N ILE A 50 6.32 -1.36 -4.97
CA ILE A 50 7.71 -1.75 -4.72
C ILE A 50 8.10 -1.51 -3.25
N GLU A 51 7.77 -0.34 -2.70
CA GLU A 51 8.03 -0.04 -1.29
C GLU A 51 7.27 -0.96 -0.33
N GLN A 52 5.99 -1.22 -0.63
CA GLN A 52 5.17 -2.17 0.15
C GLN A 52 5.77 -3.58 0.11
N ASN A 53 6.21 -4.05 -1.06
CA ASN A 53 6.85 -5.36 -1.18
C ASN A 53 8.14 -5.45 -0.34
N LYS A 54 8.98 -4.41 -0.38
CA LYS A 54 10.19 -4.34 0.48
C LYS A 54 9.84 -4.41 1.98
N LYS A 55 8.78 -3.72 2.40
CA LYS A 55 8.31 -3.78 3.79
C LYS A 55 7.81 -5.18 4.16
N ILE A 56 7.05 -5.83 3.28
CA ILE A 56 6.55 -7.20 3.48
C ILE A 56 7.71 -8.19 3.60
N GLU A 57 8.72 -8.08 2.74
CA GLU A 57 9.92 -8.93 2.81
C GLU A 57 10.68 -8.75 4.14
N ALA A 58 10.84 -7.50 4.60
CA ALA A 58 11.48 -7.20 5.87
C ALA A 58 10.69 -7.78 7.06
N GLN A 59 9.37 -7.58 7.07
CA GLN A 59 8.48 -8.14 8.10
C GLN A 59 8.47 -9.67 8.08
N THR A 60 8.51 -10.30 6.90
CA THR A 60 8.57 -11.76 6.77
C THR A 60 9.84 -12.32 7.41
N LYS A 61 11.01 -11.70 7.16
CA LYS A 61 12.28 -12.09 7.78
C LYS A 61 12.25 -11.96 9.31
N GLU A 62 11.65 -10.87 9.81
CA GLU A 62 11.49 -10.67 11.25
C GLU A 62 10.60 -11.75 11.87
N ILE A 63 9.47 -12.07 11.24
CA ILE A 63 8.56 -13.14 11.67
C ILE A 63 9.27 -14.49 11.70
N GLU A 64 10.08 -14.82 10.70
CA GLU A 64 10.87 -16.06 10.68
C GLU A 64 11.88 -16.12 11.85
N SER A 65 12.56 -15.01 12.12
CA SER A 65 13.48 -14.91 13.27
C SER A 65 12.76 -15.13 14.60
N LEU A 66 11.59 -14.49 14.78
CA LEU A 66 10.77 -14.64 15.98
C LEU A 66 10.26 -16.07 16.15
N LYS A 67 9.79 -16.72 15.06
CA LYS A 67 9.38 -18.12 15.08
C LYS A 67 10.52 -19.05 15.53
N ASN A 68 11.72 -18.83 15.01
CA ASN A 68 12.90 -19.60 15.41
C ASN A 68 13.24 -19.39 16.89
N LEU A 69 13.11 -18.16 17.40
CA LEU A 69 13.33 -17.88 18.81
C LEU A 69 12.29 -18.59 19.69
N VAL A 70 11.01 -18.54 19.32
CA VAL A 70 9.92 -19.25 20.02
C VAL A 70 10.22 -20.75 20.10
N LEU A 71 10.61 -21.38 18.99
CA LEU A 71 10.95 -22.81 18.97
C LEU A 71 12.10 -23.16 19.93
N ARG A 72 13.13 -22.31 19.99
CA ARG A 72 14.27 -22.49 20.91
C ARG A 72 13.84 -22.36 22.36
N VAL A 73 13.02 -21.38 22.69
CA VAL A 73 12.49 -21.17 24.05
C VAL A 73 11.65 -22.38 24.47
N THR A 74 10.71 -22.84 23.64
CA THR A 74 9.89 -24.02 23.92
C THR A 74 10.73 -25.28 24.14
N LYS A 75 11.83 -25.45 23.39
CA LYS A 75 12.75 -26.57 23.61
C LYS A 75 13.41 -26.50 24.99
N ILE A 76 13.90 -25.33 25.37
CA ILE A 76 14.53 -25.10 26.68
C ILE A 76 13.53 -25.34 27.82
N GLU A 77 12.30 -24.83 27.70
CA GLU A 77 11.24 -25.03 28.69
C GLU A 77 10.95 -26.52 28.90
N ASN A 78 10.86 -27.30 27.82
CA ASN A 78 10.66 -28.74 27.89
C ASN A 78 11.85 -29.49 28.53
N GLU A 79 13.08 -29.06 28.27
CA GLU A 79 14.27 -29.65 28.90
C GLU A 79 14.35 -29.36 30.39
N LEU A 80 13.95 -28.14 30.81
CA LEU A 80 13.86 -27.76 32.21
C LEU A 80 12.76 -28.51 32.96
N ALA A 81 11.59 -28.69 32.33
CA ALA A 81 10.46 -29.41 32.94
C ALA A 81 10.73 -30.91 33.15
N ARG A 82 11.76 -31.47 32.51
CA ARG A 82 12.19 -32.87 32.65
C ARG A 82 13.26 -33.09 33.72
N LYS A 83 13.82 -32.01 34.29
CA LYS A 83 14.78 -32.06 35.41
C LYS A 83 14.05 -31.94 36.73
#